data_AF-A0A0D0CTS3-F1
#
_entry.id   AF-A0A0D0CTS3-F1
#
_cell.length_a   1.000
_cell.length_b   1.000
_cell.length_c   1.000
_cell.angle_alpha   90.00
_cell.angle_beta   90.00
_cell.angle_gamma   90.00
#
_symmetry.space_group_name_H-M   'P 1'
#
loop_
_entity.id
_entity.type
_entity.pdbx_description
1 polymer ?
#
loop_
_entity_poly.entity_id
_entity_poly.type
_entity_poly.pdbx_seq_one_letter_code
_entity_poly.pdbx_strand_id
1 'polypeptide(L)' 'RACLIVLLLTDGCVIPHIFQLEASLTMLHQCDCVIIAGTGSGKTLCLLIPILL' A
#
# COMPACT_ATOMS: atom_id res chain seq x y z
N ARG A 1 2.92 5.89 9.30
CA ARG A 1 1.45 5.80 9.51
C ARG A 1 0.81 4.69 8.68
N ALA A 2 1.25 4.45 7.44
CA ALA A 2 0.77 3.37 6.57
C ALA A 2 0.53 2.02 7.27
N CYS A 3 1.51 1.49 8.02
CA CYS A 3 1.36 0.20 8.69
C CYS A 3 0.22 0.18 9.70
N LEU A 4 0.01 1.26 10.47
CA LEU A 4 -1.09 1.35 11.41
C LEU A 4 -2.44 1.41 10.69
N ILE A 5 -2.53 2.14 9.58
CA ILE A 5 -3.75 2.21 8.77
C ILE A 5 -4.12 0.83 8.23
N VAL A 6 -3.16 0.12 7.63
CA VAL A 6 -3.40 -1.24 7.10
C VAL A 6 -3.77 -2.21 8.22
N LEU A 7 -3.10 -2.12 9.38
CA LEU A 7 -3.43 -2.95 10.54
C LEU A 7 -4.87 -2.72 10.98
N LEU A 8 -5.34 -1.47 11.06
CA LEU A 8 -6.72 -1.14 11.43
C LEU A 8 -7.73 -1.60 10.36
N LEU A 9 -7.43 -1.41 9.08
CA LEU A 9 -8.31 -1.80 7.96
C LEU A 9 -8.46 -3.32 7.82
N THR A 10 -7.50 -4.08 8.34
CA THR A 10 -7.45 -5.54 8.21
C THR A 10 -7.65 -6.25 9.54
N ASP A 11 -8.21 -5.55 10.54
CA ASP A 11 -8.49 -6.10 11.86
C ASP A 11 -7.27 -6.82 12.48
N GLY A 12 -6.10 -6.20 12.35
CA GLY A 12 -4.83 -6.72 12.84
C GLY A 12 -4.20 -7.85 12.02
N CYS A 13 -4.84 -8.30 10.94
CA CYS A 13 -4.42 -9.51 10.23
C CYS A 13 -3.29 -9.27 9.23
N VAL A 14 -3.09 -8.04 8.75
CA VAL A 14 -2.16 -7.74 7.65
C VAL A 14 -1.20 -6.63 8.02
N ILE A 15 0.07 -6.85 7.67
CA ILE A 15 1.13 -5.84 7.66
C ILE A 15 1.48 -5.57 6.19
N PRO A 16 1.61 -4.31 5.76
CA PRO A 16 1.90 -4.02 4.37
C PRO A 16 3.29 -4.54 3.96
N HIS A 17 3.37 -5.09 2.75
CA HIS A 17 4.63 -5.48 2.14
C HIS A 17 5.47 -4.25 1.76
N ILE A 18 6.79 -4.42 1.67
CA ILE A 18 7.73 -3.35 1.35
C ILE A 18 7.35 -2.65 0.03
N PHE A 19 7.07 -3.41 -1.02
CA PHE A 19 6.70 -2.83 -2.32
C PHE A 19 5.42 -1.98 -2.27
N GLN A 20 4.50 -2.27 -1.34
CA GLN A 20 3.29 -1.49 -1.16
C GLN A 20 3.61 -0.13 -0.55
N LEU A 21 4.56 -0.08 0.38
CA LEU A 21 5.06 1.17 0.97
C LEU A 21 5.86 2.00 -0.05
N GLU A 22 6.72 1.36 -0.84
CA GLU A 22 7.48 2.04 -1.91
C GLU A 22 6.57 2.64 -2.98
N ALA A 23 5.58 1.87 -3.43
CA ALA A 23 4.56 2.37 -4.36
C ALA A 23 3.77 3.54 -3.75
N SER A 24 3.37 3.42 -2.48
CA SER A 24 2.65 4.49 -1.78
C SER A 24 3.46 5.78 -1.70
N LEU A 25 4.76 5.68 -1.37
CA LEU A 25 5.66 6.83 -1.35
C LEU A 25 5.80 7.46 -2.74
N THR A 26 5.90 6.64 -3.79
CA THR A 26 6.00 7.13 -5.18
C THR A 26 4.75 7.93 -5.56
N MET A 27 3.56 7.40 -5.26
CA MET A 27 2.27 8.05 -5.53
C MET A 27 2.10 9.35 -4.72
N LEU A 28 2.53 9.38 -3.45
CA LEU A 28 2.48 10.60 -2.62
C LEU A 28 3.36 11.73 -3.18
N HIS A 29 4.43 11.40 -3.90
CA HIS A 29 5.25 12.37 -4.63
C HIS A 29 4.69 12.73 -6.01
N GLN A 30 3.44 12.35 -6.30
CA GLN A 30 2.78 12.60 -7.59
C GLN A 30 3.55 11.99 -8.77
N CYS A 31 4.28 10.90 -8.54
CA CYS A 31 4.94 10.13 -9.58
C CYS A 31 4.07 8.95 -9.98
N ASP A 32 4.00 8.70 -11.29
CA ASP A 32 3.39 7.48 -11.81
C ASP A 32 4.28 6.27 -11.46
N CYS A 33 3.65 5.14 -11.14
CA CYS A 33 4.35 3.89 -10.84
C CYS A 33 3.69 2.69 -11.52
N VAL A 34 4.51 1.75 -11.99
CA VAL A 34 4.06 0.46 -12.53
C VAL A 34 4.38 -0.63 -11.52
N ILE A 35 3.34 -1.29 -11.00
CA ILE A 35 3.48 -2.35 -10.00
C ILE A 35 3.24 -3.69 -10.67
N ILE A 36 4.29 -4.50 -10.80
CA ILE A 36 4.22 -5.83 -11.41
C ILE A 36 4.20 -6.88 -10.30
N ALA A 37 3.04 -7.45 -10.03
CA ALA A 37 2.88 -8.55 -9.07
C ALA A 37 1.65 -9.41 -9.41
N GLY A 38 1.66 -10.69 -8.99
CA GLY A 38 0.54 -11.62 -9.20
C GLY A 38 -0.76 -11.18 -8.51
N THR A 39 -1.90 -11.78 -8.87
CA THR A 39 -3.17 -11.58 -8.15
C THR A 39 -3.03 -12.04 -6.69
N GLY A 40 -3.79 -11.44 -5.77
CA GLY A 40 -3.70 -11.75 -4.34
C GLY A 40 -2.49 -11.15 -3.60
N SER A 41 -1.48 -10.59 -4.29
CA SER A 41 -0.31 -9.93 -3.67
C SER A 41 -0.63 -8.65 -2.88
N GLY A 42 -1.88 -8.18 -2.88
CA GLY A 42 -2.27 -6.97 -2.16
C GLY A 42 -1.96 -5.65 -2.88
N LYS A 43 -1.82 -5.65 -4.22
CA LYS A 43 -1.66 -4.40 -5.01
C LYS A 43 -2.73 -3.34 -4.73
N THR A 44 -3.94 -3.75 -4.33
CA THR A 44 -5.02 -2.82 -3.94
C THR A 44 -4.60 -1.93 -2.75
N LEU A 45 -3.82 -2.45 -1.82
CA LEU A 45 -3.30 -1.66 -0.69
C LEU A 45 -2.34 -0.56 -1.17
N CYS A 46 -1.61 -0.75 -2.28
CA CYS A 46 -0.75 0.29 -2.85
C CYS A 46 -1.53 1.54 -3.27
N LEU A 47 -2.82 1.40 -3.59
CA LEU A 47 -3.71 2.53 -3.91
C LEU A 47 -4.38 3.10 -2.65
N LEU A 48 -4.79 2.25 -1.71
CA LEU A 48 -5.51 2.67 -0.51
C LEU A 48 -4.61 3.43 0.48
N ILE A 49 -3.38 2.97 0.69
CA ILE A 49 -2.44 3.60 1.62
C ILE A 49 -2.22 5.09 1.31
N PRO A 50 -1.86 5.51 0.07
CA PRO A 50 -1.64 6.93 -0.23
C PRO A 50 -2.93 7.76 -0.23
N ILE A 51 -4.11 7.18 -0.47
CA ILE A 51 -5.39 7.89 -0.39
C ILE A 51 -5.77 8.23 1.07
N LEU A 52 -5.35 7.39 2.02
CA LEU A 52 -5.71 7.50 3.43
C LEU A 52 -4.65 8.20 4.29
N LEU A 53 -3.48 8.51 3.71
CA LEU A 53 -2.37 9.23 4.38
C LEU A 53 -2.48 10.73 4.17
#